data_AF-A0A3S4IEK6-F1
#
_entry.id   AF-A0A3S4IEK6-F1
#
_cell.length_a   1.000
_cell.length_b   1.000
_cell.length_c   1.000
_cell.angle_alpha   90.00
_cell.angle_beta   90.00
_cell.angle_gamma   90.00
#
_symmetry.space_group_name_H-M   'P 1'
#
loop_
_entity.id
_entity.type
_entity.pdbx_description
1 polymer ?
#
loop_
_entity_poly.entity_id
_entity_poly.type
_entity_poly.pdbx_seq_one_letter_code
_entity_poly.pdbx_strand_id
1 'polypeptide(L)'
;MLLADDPDAAWRARERSRADPMSEALAEEAYWRRSSLEITNYHALDASGGKVVIVNALDDPRHWPRRKTPEYRAKKKRGQQALLERVGRHFPDLSDRIVYAELSSPHTYQRYTNNTAGSGYGALVAPDAAPALINHRFPVAGVSFLSAWVAGSGYEAAMGYSMFKASSAVPAAASV
;
A
#
# COMPACT_ATOMS: atom_id res chain seq x y z
N MET A 1 -10.04 10.09 -1.98
CA MET A 1 -11.41 9.62 -2.32
C MET A 1 -11.37 8.11 -2.46
N LEU A 2 -12.42 7.41 -2.03
CA LEU A 2 -12.54 5.96 -2.16
C LEU A 2 -13.59 5.62 -3.22
N LEU A 3 -13.27 4.74 -4.16
CA LEU A 3 -14.19 4.20 -5.15
C LEU A 3 -14.46 2.73 -4.83
N ALA A 4 -15.72 2.38 -4.62
CA ALA A 4 -16.15 1.01 -4.38
C ALA A 4 -17.49 0.77 -5.10
N ASP A 5 -17.45 0.00 -6.19
CA ASP A 5 -18.62 -0.27 -7.03
C ASP A 5 -19.59 -1.27 -6.35
N ASP A 6 -19.05 -2.38 -5.83
CA ASP A 6 -19.81 -3.46 -5.19
C ASP A 6 -18.92 -4.15 -4.14
N PRO A 7 -18.99 -3.73 -2.86
CA PRO A 7 -18.16 -4.28 -1.78
C PRO A 7 -18.36 -5.78 -1.54
N ASP A 8 -19.57 -6.29 -1.71
CA ASP A 8 -19.90 -7.70 -1.47
C ASP A 8 -19.34 -8.58 -2.58
N ALA A 9 -19.44 -8.17 -3.84
CA ALA A 9 -18.80 -8.87 -4.95
C ALA A 9 -17.27 -8.81 -4.82
N ALA A 10 -16.71 -7.69 -4.37
CA ALA A 10 -15.28 -7.57 -4.09
C ALA A 10 -14.84 -8.54 -2.99
N TRP A 11 -15.61 -8.67 -1.91
CA TRP A 11 -15.35 -9.65 -0.87
C TRP A 11 -15.35 -11.09 -1.40
N ARG A 12 -16.41 -11.50 -2.11
CA ARG A 12 -16.52 -12.83 -2.72
C ARG A 12 -15.39 -13.14 -3.70
N ALA A 13 -14.96 -12.15 -4.49
CA ALA A 13 -13.83 -12.31 -5.40
C ALA A 13 -12.51 -12.54 -4.64
N ARG A 14 -12.26 -11.81 -3.55
CA ARG A 14 -11.08 -12.04 -2.71
C ARG A 14 -11.09 -13.41 -2.05
N GLU A 15 -12.24 -13.89 -1.57
CA GLU A 15 -12.34 -15.24 -1.00
C GLU A 15 -11.98 -16.32 -2.02
N ARG A 16 -12.48 -16.20 -3.26
CA ARG A 16 -12.09 -17.10 -4.37
C ARG A 16 -10.59 -17.02 -4.67
N SER A 17 -10.02 -15.82 -4.73
CA SER A 17 -8.58 -15.65 -4.94
C SER A 17 -7.73 -16.17 -3.78
N ARG A 18 -8.22 -16.12 -2.54
CA ARG A 18 -7.52 -16.69 -1.37
C ARG A 18 -7.51 -18.22 -1.39
N ALA A 19 -8.58 -18.84 -1.90
CA ALA A 19 -8.65 -20.29 -2.07
C ALA A 19 -7.70 -20.82 -3.16
N ASP A 20 -7.41 -20.01 -4.18
CA ASP A 20 -6.39 -20.30 -5.21
C ASP A 20 -5.48 -19.08 -5.44
N PRO A 21 -4.46 -18.90 -4.58
CA PRO A 21 -3.62 -17.69 -4.58
C PRO A 21 -2.64 -17.61 -5.75
N MET A 22 -2.50 -18.68 -6.55
CA MET A 22 -1.64 -18.72 -7.74
C MET A 22 -2.41 -18.39 -9.01
N SER A 23 -3.74 -18.49 -9.01
CA SER A 23 -4.56 -18.13 -10.16
C SER A 23 -4.48 -16.63 -10.45
N GLU A 24 -3.80 -16.30 -11.55
CA GLU A 24 -3.71 -14.92 -12.02
C GLU A 24 -5.11 -14.35 -12.29
N ALA A 25 -5.99 -15.12 -12.94
CA ALA A 25 -7.32 -14.65 -13.32
C ALA A 25 -8.16 -14.27 -12.09
N LEU A 26 -8.16 -15.11 -11.05
CA LEU A 26 -8.90 -14.84 -9.82
C LEU A 26 -8.33 -13.64 -9.07
N ALA A 27 -7.01 -13.52 -9.00
CA ALA A 27 -6.35 -12.39 -8.37
C ALA A 27 -6.60 -11.08 -9.13
N GLU A 28 -6.47 -11.07 -10.46
CA GLU A 28 -6.71 -9.89 -11.30
C GLU A 28 -8.18 -9.44 -11.22
N GLU A 29 -9.14 -10.39 -11.18
CA GLU A 29 -10.56 -10.07 -10.93
C GLU A 29 -10.74 -9.44 -9.53
N ALA A 30 -10.22 -10.09 -8.49
CA ALA A 30 -10.43 -9.67 -7.11
C ALA A 30 -9.80 -8.31 -6.80
N TYR A 31 -8.52 -8.15 -7.14
CA TYR A 31 -7.71 -7.03 -6.70
C TYR A 31 -7.79 -5.83 -7.65
N TRP A 32 -7.81 -6.07 -8.95
CA TRP A 32 -7.74 -4.97 -9.92
C TRP A 32 -9.11 -4.59 -10.47
N ARG A 33 -10.02 -5.55 -10.68
CA ARG A 33 -11.36 -5.29 -11.24
C ARG A 33 -12.41 -4.95 -10.20
N ARG A 34 -12.39 -5.62 -9.03
CA ARG A 34 -13.46 -5.50 -8.03
C ARG A 34 -13.06 -4.71 -6.77
N SER A 35 -11.81 -4.78 -6.34
CA SER A 35 -11.40 -4.15 -5.08
C SER A 35 -11.60 -2.65 -5.07
N SER A 36 -11.82 -2.07 -3.89
CA SER A 36 -11.89 -0.62 -3.74
C SER A 36 -10.60 0.06 -4.20
N LEU A 37 -10.72 1.24 -4.81
CA LEU A 37 -9.59 2.08 -5.20
C LEU A 37 -9.55 3.30 -4.30
N GLU A 38 -8.41 3.56 -3.69
CA GLU A 38 -8.12 4.84 -3.06
C GLU A 38 -7.45 5.74 -4.12
N ILE A 39 -7.98 6.93 -4.32
CA ILE A 39 -7.46 7.91 -5.27
C ILE A 39 -7.11 9.19 -4.52
N THR A 40 -5.88 9.63 -4.71
CA THR A 40 -5.34 10.87 -4.13
C THR A 40 -4.94 11.81 -5.25
N ASN A 41 -5.53 13.01 -5.24
CA ASN A 41 -5.17 14.10 -6.13
C ASN A 41 -4.18 15.03 -5.42
N TYR A 42 -2.89 14.93 -5.75
CA TYR A 42 -1.86 15.74 -5.10
C TYR A 42 -1.94 17.21 -5.50
N HIS A 43 -2.46 17.52 -6.70
CA HIS A 43 -2.67 18.91 -7.11
C HIS A 43 -3.67 19.64 -6.20
N ALA A 44 -4.68 18.91 -5.68
CA ALA A 44 -5.64 19.49 -4.74
C ALA A 44 -5.04 19.70 -3.34
N LEU A 45 -3.96 18.99 -2.99
CA LEU A 45 -3.24 19.16 -1.74
C LEU A 45 -2.20 20.29 -1.84
N ASP A 46 -1.43 20.30 -2.94
CA ASP A 46 -0.45 21.34 -3.25
C ASP A 46 -0.36 21.54 -4.77
N ALA A 47 -0.84 22.69 -5.23
CA ALA A 47 -0.87 23.01 -6.65
C ALA A 47 0.54 23.15 -7.27
N SER A 48 1.56 23.44 -6.45
CA SER A 48 2.94 23.59 -6.90
C SER A 48 3.62 22.24 -7.22
N GLY A 49 3.11 21.14 -6.66
CA GLY A 49 3.55 19.77 -6.93
C GLY A 49 3.14 19.23 -8.31
N GLY A 50 2.42 20.03 -9.12
CA GLY A 50 1.96 19.65 -10.45
C GLY A 50 0.69 18.80 -10.44
N LYS A 51 0.41 18.15 -11.58
CA LYS A 51 -0.82 17.36 -11.81
C LYS A 51 -0.55 15.87 -11.60
N VAL A 52 -0.44 15.46 -10.34
CA VAL A 52 -0.15 14.07 -9.96
C VAL A 52 -1.36 13.44 -9.28
N VAL A 53 -1.73 12.24 -9.75
CA VAL A 53 -2.77 11.41 -9.15
C VAL A 53 -2.16 10.06 -8.79
N ILE A 54 -2.40 9.60 -7.57
CA ILE A 54 -2.03 8.24 -7.13
C ILE A 54 -3.31 7.43 -6.97
N VAL A 55 -3.27 6.20 -7.49
CA VAL A 55 -4.34 5.21 -7.39
C VAL A 55 -3.78 4.01 -6.64
N ASN A 56 -4.28 3.77 -5.44
CA ASN A 56 -3.93 2.62 -4.62
C ASN A 56 -5.00 1.55 -4.73
N ALA A 57 -4.56 0.30 -4.89
CA ALA A 57 -5.39 -0.89 -4.83
C ALA A 57 -4.72 -1.90 -3.90
N LEU A 58 -5.54 -2.69 -3.19
CA LEU A 58 -5.05 -3.88 -2.51
C LEU A 58 -4.64 -4.93 -3.55
N ASP A 59 -3.60 -5.71 -3.23
CA ASP A 59 -3.06 -6.73 -4.12
C ASP A 59 -2.46 -7.89 -3.32
N ASP A 60 -2.13 -8.99 -4.01
CA ASP A 60 -1.46 -10.14 -3.40
C ASP A 60 -0.11 -10.40 -4.09
N PRO A 61 1.04 -10.42 -3.40
CA PRO A 61 2.33 -10.68 -4.05
C PRO A 61 2.42 -12.07 -4.71
N ARG A 62 1.59 -13.03 -4.30
CA ARG A 62 1.70 -14.44 -4.68
C ARG A 62 1.43 -14.71 -6.15
N HIS A 63 0.50 -13.98 -6.79
CA HIS A 63 0.21 -14.16 -8.21
C HIS A 63 1.22 -13.42 -9.12
N TRP A 64 2.21 -12.69 -8.59
CA TRP A 64 3.17 -11.98 -9.42
C TRP A 64 4.31 -12.89 -9.90
N PRO A 65 4.59 -12.93 -11.22
CA PRO A 65 5.75 -13.65 -11.73
C PRO A 65 7.04 -12.95 -11.31
N ARG A 66 8.15 -13.68 -11.39
CA ARG A 66 9.47 -13.18 -11.03
C ARG A 66 9.77 -11.84 -11.70
N ARG A 67 10.30 -10.88 -10.91
CA ARG A 67 10.65 -9.55 -11.40
C ARG A 67 11.63 -9.61 -12.58
N LYS A 68 11.54 -8.59 -13.44
CA LYS A 68 12.37 -8.37 -14.64
C LYS A 68 12.18 -9.37 -15.78
N THR A 69 11.29 -10.35 -15.67
CA THR A 69 10.94 -11.25 -16.79
C THR A 69 9.96 -10.58 -17.77
N PRO A 70 9.82 -11.09 -19.00
CA PRO A 70 8.80 -10.62 -19.95
C PRO A 70 7.37 -10.73 -19.40
N GLU A 71 7.05 -11.83 -18.72
CA GLU A 71 5.73 -12.10 -18.14
C GLU A 71 5.38 -11.06 -17.08
N TYR A 72 6.34 -10.69 -16.23
CA TYR A 72 6.18 -9.61 -15.25
C TYR A 72 5.87 -8.26 -15.90
N ARG A 73 6.56 -7.94 -17.00
CA ARG A 73 6.32 -6.68 -17.72
C ARG A 73 4.95 -6.67 -18.40
N ALA A 74 4.56 -7.79 -19.01
CA ALA A 74 3.24 -7.96 -19.61
C ALA A 74 2.14 -7.83 -18.54
N LYS A 75 2.30 -8.50 -17.40
CA LYS A 75 1.38 -8.42 -16.28
C LYS A 75 1.26 -7.02 -15.67
N LYS A 76 2.38 -6.31 -15.48
CA LYS A 76 2.36 -4.89 -15.07
C LYS A 76 1.52 -4.04 -16.02
N LYS A 77 1.65 -4.23 -17.35
CA LYS A 77 0.86 -3.50 -18.35
C LYS A 77 -0.63 -3.82 -18.23
N ARG A 78 -1.01 -5.09 -18.05
CA ARG A 78 -2.40 -5.50 -17.84
C ARG A 78 -3.01 -4.84 -16.60
N GLY A 79 -2.29 -4.87 -15.47
CA GLY A 79 -2.75 -4.23 -14.23
C GLY A 79 -2.89 -2.71 -14.38
N GLN A 80 -1.93 -2.06 -15.03
CA GLN A 80 -2.01 -0.62 -15.31
C GLN A 80 -3.25 -0.30 -16.14
N GLN A 81 -3.48 -1.04 -17.23
CA GLN A 81 -4.66 -0.86 -18.07
C GLN A 81 -5.96 -1.11 -17.29
N ALA A 82 -6.04 -2.18 -16.51
CA ALA A 82 -7.23 -2.50 -15.72
C ALA A 82 -7.60 -1.39 -14.73
N LEU A 83 -6.61 -0.81 -14.04
CA LEU A 83 -6.83 0.29 -13.11
C LEU A 83 -7.20 1.59 -13.84
N LEU A 84 -6.54 1.91 -14.95
CA LEU A 84 -6.86 3.09 -15.76
C LEU A 84 -8.28 3.02 -16.34
N GLU A 85 -8.71 1.86 -16.85
CA GLU A 85 -10.09 1.64 -17.31
C GLU A 85 -11.10 1.89 -16.18
N ARG A 86 -10.79 1.46 -14.96
CA ARG A 86 -11.67 1.71 -13.81
C ARG A 86 -11.75 3.18 -13.47
N VAL A 87 -10.61 3.87 -13.39
CA VAL A 87 -10.59 5.31 -13.12
C VAL A 87 -11.32 6.07 -14.22
N GLY A 88 -11.11 5.72 -15.49
CA GLY A 88 -11.76 6.33 -16.65
C GLY A 88 -13.28 6.20 -16.65
N ARG A 89 -13.85 5.11 -16.09
CA ARG A 89 -15.31 4.99 -15.92
C ARG A 89 -15.90 6.06 -14.98
N HIS A 90 -15.14 6.50 -13.98
CA HIS A 90 -15.58 7.54 -13.04
C HIS A 90 -15.14 8.95 -13.49
N PHE A 91 -14.04 9.04 -14.24
CA PHE A 91 -13.47 10.29 -14.74
C PHE A 91 -13.14 10.17 -16.23
N PRO A 92 -14.15 10.22 -17.12
CA PRO A 92 -13.95 9.99 -18.55
C PRO A 92 -12.90 10.93 -19.15
N ASP A 93 -12.97 12.21 -18.79
CA ASP A 93 -12.06 13.27 -19.25
C ASP A 93 -10.60 13.08 -18.84
N LEU A 94 -10.31 12.20 -17.86
CA LEU A 94 -8.94 11.96 -17.42
C LEU A 94 -8.15 11.16 -18.45
N SER A 95 -8.81 10.21 -19.15
CA SER A 95 -8.14 9.27 -20.05
C SER A 95 -7.30 9.96 -21.11
N ASP A 96 -7.83 11.02 -21.72
CA ASP A 96 -7.18 11.80 -22.78
C ASP A 96 -6.14 12.80 -22.25
N ARG A 97 -6.01 12.94 -20.93
CA ARG A 97 -5.11 13.89 -20.27
C ARG A 97 -3.91 13.20 -19.60
N ILE A 98 -3.85 11.87 -19.62
CA ILE A 98 -2.74 11.11 -19.04
C ILE A 98 -1.53 11.21 -19.98
N VAL A 99 -0.53 11.98 -19.56
CA VAL A 99 0.76 12.10 -20.26
C VAL A 99 1.68 10.92 -19.93
N TYR A 100 1.58 10.40 -18.72
CA TYR A 100 2.40 9.30 -18.23
C TYR A 100 1.66 8.50 -17.15
N ALA A 101 1.80 7.18 -17.18
CA ALA A 101 1.32 6.29 -16.13
C ALA A 101 2.31 5.16 -15.90
N GLU A 102 2.57 4.85 -14.64
CA GLU A 102 3.32 3.68 -14.20
C GLU A 102 2.57 2.97 -13.06
N LEU A 103 2.58 1.64 -13.10
CA LEU A 103 2.12 0.79 -12.00
C LEU A 103 3.29 0.37 -11.10
N SER A 104 3.11 0.45 -9.78
CA SER A 104 3.99 -0.16 -8.78
C SER A 104 3.39 -1.47 -8.26
N SER A 105 4.14 -2.57 -8.32
CA SER A 105 3.70 -3.89 -7.84
C SER A 105 4.29 -4.20 -6.46
N PRO A 106 3.88 -5.28 -5.78
CA PRO A 106 4.53 -5.73 -4.54
C PRO A 106 6.05 -5.92 -4.67
N HIS A 107 6.54 -6.39 -5.83
CA HIS A 107 7.99 -6.47 -6.10
C HIS A 107 8.66 -5.08 -6.22
N THR A 108 7.94 -4.04 -6.63
CA THR A 108 8.43 -2.66 -6.59
C THR A 108 8.64 -2.22 -5.14
N TYR A 109 7.64 -2.42 -4.28
CA TYR A 109 7.74 -2.06 -2.86
C TYR A 109 8.88 -2.80 -2.17
N GLN A 110 8.98 -4.12 -2.35
CA GLN A 110 10.07 -4.91 -1.77
C GLN A 110 11.45 -4.42 -2.22
N ARG A 111 11.61 -4.03 -3.49
CA ARG A 111 12.89 -3.52 -4.00
C ARG A 111 13.27 -2.18 -3.36
N TYR A 112 12.35 -1.23 -3.29
CA TYR A 112 12.67 0.16 -2.95
C TYR A 112 12.57 0.46 -1.45
N THR A 113 11.74 -0.28 -0.72
CA THR A 113 11.49 -0.03 0.71
C THR A 113 11.91 -1.20 1.60
N ASN A 114 12.30 -2.33 1.00
CA ASN A 114 12.57 -3.58 1.71
C ASN A 114 11.40 -4.09 2.57
N ASN A 115 10.17 -3.63 2.28
CA ASN A 115 8.98 -4.09 2.98
C ASN A 115 8.71 -5.56 2.67
N THR A 116 8.53 -6.36 3.72
CA THR A 116 8.20 -7.78 3.64
C THR A 116 6.96 -7.98 2.77
N ALA A 117 7.07 -8.91 1.81
CA ALA A 117 6.02 -9.23 0.85
C ALA A 117 5.48 -8.03 0.04
N GLY A 118 6.21 -6.91 0.02
CA GLY A 118 5.79 -5.70 -0.69
C GLY A 118 4.67 -4.90 -0.02
N SER A 119 4.46 -5.07 1.30
CA SER A 119 3.43 -4.29 2.03
C SER A 119 3.67 -2.78 1.89
N GLY A 120 2.64 -2.03 1.49
CA GLY A 120 2.71 -0.57 1.38
C GLY A 120 2.55 0.15 2.72
N TYR A 121 1.89 -0.49 3.70
CA TYR A 121 1.46 0.16 4.94
C TYR A 121 2.00 -0.50 6.21
N GLY A 122 2.99 -1.39 6.11
CA GLY A 122 3.56 -2.07 7.29
C GLY A 122 2.79 -3.34 7.67
N ALA A 123 2.75 -3.65 8.97
CA ALA A 123 2.08 -4.85 9.46
C ALA A 123 0.55 -4.70 9.40
N LEU A 124 -0.15 -5.79 9.06
CA LEU A 124 -1.60 -5.85 9.21
C LEU A 124 -1.92 -5.86 10.72
N VAL A 125 -2.71 -4.86 11.16
CA VAL A 125 -3.29 -4.88 12.50
C VAL A 125 -4.52 -5.79 12.43
N ALA A 126 -4.37 -7.04 12.86
CA ALA A 126 -5.49 -7.97 12.89
C ALA A 126 -6.54 -7.50 13.94
N PRO A 127 -7.84 -7.77 13.76
CA PRO A 127 -8.87 -7.36 14.72
C PRO A 127 -8.66 -7.92 16.13
N ASP A 128 -7.97 -9.05 16.24
CA ASP A 128 -7.57 -9.73 17.48
C ASP A 128 -6.15 -9.38 17.94
N ALA A 129 -5.46 -8.48 17.24
CA ALA A 129 -4.12 -8.04 17.59
C ALA A 129 -4.14 -7.41 18.98
N ALA A 130 -3.44 -8.02 19.93
CA ALA A 130 -3.31 -7.49 21.28
C ALA A 130 -2.70 -6.07 21.24
N PRO A 131 -3.20 -5.11 22.05
CA PRO A 131 -2.64 -3.75 22.15
C PRO A 131 -1.14 -3.71 22.45
N ALA A 132 -0.60 -4.80 23.02
CA ALA A 132 0.82 -4.98 23.34
C ALA A 132 1.76 -5.05 22.12
N LEU A 133 1.24 -5.22 20.89
CA LEU A 133 2.06 -5.22 19.66
C LEU A 133 2.74 -3.88 19.35
N ILE A 134 2.36 -2.78 20.01
CA ILE A 134 2.89 -1.44 19.73
C ILE A 134 4.10 -1.10 20.63
N ASN A 135 4.47 -2.00 21.56
CA ASN A 135 5.55 -1.77 22.52
C ASN A 135 6.75 -2.69 22.30
N HIS A 136 7.33 -2.64 21.10
CA HIS A 136 8.60 -3.30 20.83
C HIS A 136 9.76 -2.54 21.53
N ARG A 137 10.27 -3.10 22.63
CA ARG A 137 11.60 -2.72 23.17
C ARG A 137 12.66 -3.53 22.44
N PHE A 138 13.70 -2.84 21.96
CA PHE A 138 14.87 -3.52 21.42
C PHE A 138 15.76 -4.01 22.58
N PRO A 139 16.39 -5.20 22.48
CA PRO A 139 17.21 -5.74 23.57
C PRO A 139 18.50 -4.93 23.83
N VAL A 140 18.90 -4.05 22.90
CA VAL A 140 20.06 -3.16 23.08
C VAL A 140 19.59 -1.82 23.62
N ALA A 141 20.15 -1.40 24.74
CA ALA A 141 19.88 -0.11 25.36
C ALA A 141 20.22 1.05 24.40
N GLY A 142 19.38 2.09 24.39
CA GLY A 142 19.57 3.27 23.54
C GLY A 142 19.14 3.08 22.08
N VAL A 143 18.64 1.90 21.69
CA VAL A 143 18.15 1.63 20.34
C VAL A 143 16.63 1.51 20.33
N SER A 144 15.98 2.13 19.35
CA SER A 144 14.52 2.09 19.16
C SER A 144 14.17 1.79 17.71
N PHE A 145 13.13 1.00 17.48
CA PHE A 145 12.54 0.82 16.15
C PHE A 145 11.53 1.92 15.88
N LEU A 146 11.64 2.56 14.72
CA LEU A 146 10.75 3.63 14.25
C LEU A 146 10.21 3.23 12.87
N SER A 147 8.99 2.69 12.81
CA SER A 147 8.41 2.18 11.56
C SER A 147 6.92 1.92 11.68
N ALA A 148 6.19 1.97 10.57
CA ALA A 148 4.82 1.48 10.48
C ALA A 148 4.68 0.00 10.89
N TRP A 149 5.76 -0.79 10.75
CA TRP A 149 5.80 -2.19 11.19
C TRP A 149 5.70 -2.37 12.70
N VAL A 150 6.02 -1.34 13.49
CA VAL A 150 5.96 -1.36 14.95
C VAL A 150 4.93 -0.37 15.53
N ALA A 151 4.57 0.65 14.76
CA ALA A 151 3.70 1.74 15.18
C ALA A 151 2.24 1.56 14.76
N GLY A 152 1.96 0.67 13.80
CA GLY A 152 0.67 0.56 13.13
C GLY A 152 0.71 1.08 11.69
N SER A 153 -0.34 0.79 10.94
CA SER A 153 -0.37 1.04 9.50
C SER A 153 -0.41 2.53 9.14
N GLY A 154 0.32 2.92 8.09
CA GLY A 154 0.32 4.31 7.60
C GLY A 154 1.51 5.13 8.05
N TYR A 155 1.75 6.24 7.35
CA TYR A 155 2.87 7.13 7.67
C TYR A 155 2.57 7.96 8.92
N GLU A 156 1.30 8.27 9.20
CA GLU A 156 0.85 8.99 10.39
C GLU A 156 1.20 8.22 11.66
N ALA A 157 0.91 6.91 11.68
CA ALA A 157 1.25 6.03 12.80
C ALA A 157 2.77 5.99 13.01
N ALA A 158 3.54 5.80 11.93
CA ALA A 158 5.00 5.79 11.98
C ALA A 158 5.57 7.12 12.52
N MET A 159 5.09 8.26 12.02
CA MET A 159 5.57 9.59 12.45
C MET A 159 5.17 9.88 13.90
N GLY A 160 3.90 9.67 14.26
CA GLY A 160 3.42 9.92 15.61
C GLY A 160 4.16 9.10 16.67
N TYR A 161 4.37 7.81 16.39
CA TYR A 161 5.16 6.94 17.27
C TYR A 161 6.64 7.37 17.35
N SER A 162 7.21 7.83 16.23
CA SER A 162 8.59 8.33 16.22
C SER A 162 8.75 9.59 17.05
N MET A 163 7.80 10.53 16.97
CA MET A 163 7.79 11.72 17.81
C MET A 163 7.65 11.38 19.30
N PHE A 164 6.75 10.45 19.63
CA PHE A 164 6.58 9.97 21.00
C PHE A 164 7.88 9.37 21.56
N LYS A 165 8.54 8.48 20.80
CA LYS A 165 9.82 7.88 21.20
C LYS A 165 10.94 8.90 21.35
N ALA A 166 11.04 9.86 20.43
CA ALA A 166 12.03 10.93 20.51
C ALA A 166 11.86 11.78 21.78
N SER A 167 10.62 12.15 22.13
CA SER A 167 10.34 12.92 23.36
C SER A 167 10.66 12.13 24.64
N SER A 168 10.53 10.81 24.59
CA SER A 168 10.83 9.92 25.72
C SER A 168 12.32 9.56 25.84
N ALA A 169 13.14 9.90 24.83
CA ALA A 169 14.55 9.57 24.76
C ALA A 169 15.47 10.73 25.23
N VAL A 170 14.91 11.90 25.56
CA VAL A 170 15.68 13.00 26.15
C VAL A 170 16.12 12.57 27.55
N PRO A 171 17.43 12.51 27.84
CA PRO A 171 17.90 12.14 29.17
C PRO A 171 17.38 13.16 30.18
N ALA A 172 17.01 12.69 31.37
CA ALA A 172 16.94 13.55 32.54
C ALA A 172 18.22 14.40 32.54
N ALA A 173 18.07 15.72 32.44
CA ALA A 173 19.21 16.63 32.49
C ALA A 173 20.06 16.22 33.68
N ALA A 174 21.34 15.93 33.43
CA ALA A 174 22.30 15.67 34.49
C ALA A 174 22.32 16.92 35.36
N SER A 175 21.63 16.85 36.50
CA SER A 175 21.76 17.82 37.58
C SER A 175 23.19 17.71 38.10
N VAL A 176 24.01 18.68 37.70
CA VAL A 176 25.28 19.02 38.34
C VAL A 176 24.99 19.93 39.53
#